data_AF-A0AAU4AXQ6-F1
#
_entry.id   AF-A0AAU4AXQ6-F1
#
_cell.length_a   1.000
_cell.length_b   1.000
_cell.length_c   1.000
_cell.angle_alpha   90.00
_cell.angle_beta   90.00
_cell.angle_gamma   90.00
#
_symmetry.space_group_name_H-M   'P 1'
#
loop_
_entity.id
_entity.type
_entity.pdbx_description
1 polymer ?
#
loop_
_entity_poly.entity_id
_entity_poly.type
_entity_poly.pdbx_seq_one_letter_code
_entity_poly.pdbx_strand_id
1 'polypeptide(L)'
;MRQLFPDISRDRPDLVREFARSLVILAPDTHTEVLGLCPNLVNILGEPGTIPFTSGERDEGLHSLDHTMWLAHGVVSLILRWRSELADAPVLRLVFTNLASADPLQVEFLDILTRRADRAVLQVVRENEDGIAESHTHQGATRLSPEEHLLQAAELMARKQRSLDLSSVLYHLEHSTASRNVVYRAFIGAAEHYLAMGFYEASLHTARIAARYAPADDAAAARTLCAVTVNSLMLLGRLDEAEALCAVQLSTVSDPYIGMACSYVQAVIQARLRPRGQRNLEKAREYMEHAIEYVDSAPQGPWEIGSRIFLDKNFRALLALRAGRTDEALRLETEGLADIRRLCPDRRQIESPVILQNLARVHMALNQADLAVAAYTEAIFLKPFIAEMHLERGNAHRALGDQRAALTDYRLALKAGPPRPEIHFNAGLACAAMDDVKQALREYTFALELDPGYTSARLNRAALNYRAGRLDEAGRDADTGLRTSPEDPDLLCVRGLVRLASGDLEAALTDFSEVLMHDPSHRAALKNRSSTLLAMGNLTDAIHDADRCLATRADAAAFFNRGYLHQCRGSWRQALADYQQAARYGEVDRAELARRRSACIRGLVEETTLR
;
A
#
# COMPACT_ATOMS: atom_id res chain seq x y z
N MET A 1 -6.50 18.10 15.31
CA MET A 1 -7.22 16.97 15.94
C MET A 1 -7.63 17.21 17.39
N ARG A 2 -6.73 17.58 18.31
CA ARG A 2 -7.07 17.86 19.72
C ARG A 2 -8.31 18.74 19.94
N GLN A 3 -8.48 19.79 19.13
CA GLN A 3 -9.65 20.69 19.22
C GLN A 3 -10.96 20.07 18.70
N LEU A 4 -10.88 19.14 17.72
CA LEU A 4 -12.06 18.55 17.08
C LEU A 4 -12.53 17.28 17.80
N PHE A 5 -11.62 16.56 18.44
CA PHE A 5 -11.90 15.24 19.01
C PHE A 5 -13.04 15.23 20.03
N PRO A 6 -13.16 16.17 20.99
CA PRO A 6 -14.27 16.16 21.95
C PRO A 6 -15.64 16.21 21.28
N ASP A 7 -15.79 17.00 20.22
CA ASP A 7 -17.03 17.06 19.45
C ASP A 7 -17.26 15.78 18.63
N ILE A 8 -16.22 15.28 17.94
CA ILE A 8 -16.28 14.00 17.21
C ILE A 8 -16.71 12.85 18.12
N SER A 9 -16.12 12.75 19.32
CA SER A 9 -16.37 11.70 20.29
C SER A 9 -17.80 11.74 20.83
N ARG A 10 -18.29 12.95 21.16
CA ARG A 10 -19.67 13.16 21.59
C ARG A 10 -20.67 12.82 20.50
N ASP A 11 -20.42 13.32 19.29
CA ASP A 11 -21.40 13.26 18.20
C ASP A 11 -21.40 11.89 17.52
N ARG A 12 -20.22 11.28 17.35
CA ARG A 12 -19.97 10.07 16.55
C ARG A 12 -18.95 9.11 17.18
N PRO A 13 -19.31 8.46 18.31
CA PRO A 13 -18.42 7.51 18.97
C PRO A 13 -18.12 6.26 18.13
N ASP A 14 -18.97 5.93 17.16
CA ASP A 14 -18.71 4.88 16.16
C ASP A 14 -17.51 5.21 15.27
N LEU A 15 -17.37 6.46 14.83
CA LEU A 15 -16.22 6.92 14.05
C LEU A 15 -14.95 6.94 14.91
N VAL A 16 -15.05 7.27 16.20
CA VAL A 16 -13.91 7.15 17.12
C VAL A 16 -13.43 5.70 17.21
N ARG A 17 -14.35 4.73 17.28
CA ARG A 17 -13.98 3.31 17.26
C ARG A 17 -13.32 2.88 15.96
N GLU A 18 -13.83 3.38 14.84
CA GLU A 18 -13.30 3.06 13.51
C GLU A 18 -11.90 3.64 13.29
N PHE A 19 -11.65 4.87 13.73
CA PHE A 19 -10.39 5.59 13.54
C PHE A 19 -9.51 5.63 14.80
N ALA A 20 -9.78 4.76 15.78
CA ALA A 20 -9.18 4.77 17.12
C ALA A 20 -7.63 4.85 17.08
N ARG A 21 -7.01 4.08 16.18
CA ARG A 21 -5.55 4.08 16.05
C ARG A 21 -4.99 5.37 15.49
N SER A 22 -5.56 5.87 14.39
CA SER A 22 -5.15 7.14 13.81
C SER A 22 -5.31 8.28 14.81
N LEU A 23 -6.40 8.25 15.60
CA LEU A 23 -6.65 9.21 16.67
C LEU A 23 -5.61 9.14 17.78
N VAL A 24 -5.23 7.95 18.23
CA VAL A 24 -4.19 7.77 19.25
C VAL A 24 -2.82 8.19 18.74
N ILE A 25 -2.51 7.93 17.46
CA ILE A 25 -1.24 8.33 16.83
C ILE A 25 -1.16 9.86 16.71
N LEU A 26 -2.24 10.52 16.29
CA LEU A 26 -2.21 11.95 15.92
C LEU A 26 -2.65 12.90 17.03
N ALA A 27 -3.40 12.40 18.00
CA ALA A 27 -3.80 13.13 19.19
C ALA A 27 -3.61 12.21 20.41
N PRO A 28 -2.36 11.96 20.84
CA PRO A 28 -2.09 10.99 21.90
C PRO A 28 -2.78 11.32 23.23
N ASP A 29 -3.13 12.59 23.45
CA ASP A 29 -3.89 13.04 24.62
C ASP A 29 -5.32 12.45 24.69
N THR A 30 -5.84 11.96 23.57
CA THR A 30 -7.17 11.34 23.46
C THR A 30 -7.19 9.87 23.87
N HIS A 31 -6.02 9.29 24.14
CA HIS A 31 -5.81 7.87 24.35
C HIS A 31 -6.74 7.25 25.39
N THR A 32 -6.88 7.86 26.56
CA THR A 32 -7.77 7.37 27.63
C THR A 32 -9.23 7.29 27.18
N GLU A 33 -9.71 8.30 26.46
CA GLU A 33 -11.08 8.36 25.97
C GLU A 33 -11.32 7.34 24.84
N VAL A 34 -10.35 7.22 23.92
CA VAL A 34 -10.38 6.20 22.88
C VAL A 34 -10.40 4.79 23.49
N LEU A 35 -9.59 4.53 24.53
CA LEU A 35 -9.59 3.24 25.24
C LEU A 35 -10.90 2.96 25.96
N GLY A 36 -11.53 3.99 26.55
CA GLY A 36 -12.87 3.86 27.14
C GLY A 36 -13.92 3.42 26.11
N LEU A 37 -13.83 3.91 24.88
CA LEU A 37 -14.73 3.53 23.77
C LEU A 37 -14.31 2.21 23.08
N CYS A 38 -13.04 1.84 23.21
CA CYS A 38 -12.43 0.66 22.60
C CYS A 38 -11.66 -0.20 23.63
N PRO A 39 -12.33 -0.86 24.60
CA PRO A 39 -11.63 -1.62 25.64
C PRO A 39 -10.73 -2.74 25.07
N ASN A 40 -11.11 -3.29 23.91
CA ASN A 40 -10.34 -4.32 23.22
C ASN A 40 -8.97 -3.81 22.69
N LEU A 41 -8.73 -2.50 22.70
CA LEU A 41 -7.46 -1.89 22.32
C LEU A 41 -6.52 -1.67 23.51
N VAL A 42 -6.96 -1.88 24.76
CA VAL A 42 -6.16 -1.65 25.98
C VAL A 42 -4.90 -2.53 26.01
N ASN A 43 -5.02 -3.80 25.58
CA ASN A 43 -3.89 -4.75 25.56
C ASN A 43 -2.81 -4.39 24.51
N ILE A 44 -3.01 -3.35 23.71
CA ILE A 44 -2.21 -3.05 22.50
C ILE A 44 -1.73 -1.61 22.49
N LEU A 45 -2.61 -0.69 22.89
CA LEU A 45 -2.27 0.70 23.11
C LEU A 45 -1.74 0.94 24.53
N GLY A 46 -1.58 -0.09 25.37
CA GLY A 46 -1.09 0.07 26.75
C GLY A 46 -2.10 0.73 27.70
N GLU A 47 -1.76 0.81 28.98
CA GLU A 47 -2.58 1.51 29.98
C GLU A 47 -2.62 3.03 29.72
N PRO A 48 -3.70 3.73 30.12
CA PRO A 48 -3.78 5.18 30.04
C PRO A 48 -2.57 5.87 30.68
N GLY A 49 -1.82 6.66 29.91
CA GLY A 49 -0.60 7.34 30.37
C GLY A 49 0.72 6.60 30.07
N THR A 50 0.64 5.33 29.66
CA THR A 50 1.71 4.62 28.98
C THR A 50 1.30 4.47 27.52
N ILE A 51 1.63 5.47 26.69
CA ILE A 51 1.70 5.20 25.26
C ILE A 51 2.78 4.11 25.12
N PRO A 52 2.46 2.92 24.58
CA PRO A 52 3.28 1.71 24.72
C PRO A 52 4.57 1.81 23.90
N PHE A 53 4.70 2.89 23.11
CA PHE A 53 5.84 3.19 22.27
C PHE A 53 7.04 3.79 23.03
N THR A 54 7.07 3.68 24.37
CA THR A 54 8.22 4.09 25.17
C THR A 54 9.29 2.99 25.19
N SER A 55 10.30 3.18 24.33
CA SER A 55 11.72 2.85 24.58
C SER A 55 12.15 1.41 24.90
N GLY A 56 11.38 0.36 24.56
CA GLY A 56 11.84 -1.02 24.80
C GLY A 56 11.34 -2.08 23.83
N GLU A 57 10.09 -1.99 23.40
CA GLU A 57 9.51 -2.91 22.43
C GLU A 57 9.56 -2.26 21.05
N ARG A 58 10.60 -2.58 20.28
CA ARG A 58 10.60 -2.27 18.84
C ARG A 58 9.41 -3.00 18.23
N ASP A 59 8.33 -2.29 17.98
CA ASP A 59 7.34 -2.71 17.00
C ASP A 59 8.07 -2.65 15.65
N GLU A 60 8.69 -3.76 15.24
CA GLU A 60 9.36 -3.92 13.93
C GLU A 60 8.36 -3.86 12.76
N GLY A 61 7.11 -3.43 13.02
CA GLY A 61 6.18 -2.94 12.03
C GLY A 61 6.73 -1.67 11.40
N LEU A 62 7.73 -1.83 10.55
CA LEU A 62 8.18 -0.81 9.61
C LEU A 62 6.95 -0.43 8.79
N HIS A 63 6.38 0.74 9.06
CA HIS A 63 5.31 1.28 8.26
C HIS A 63 5.84 1.59 6.86
N SER A 64 5.01 1.42 5.83
CA SER A 64 5.41 1.77 4.46
C SER A 64 5.82 3.24 4.35
N LEU A 65 6.52 3.58 3.27
CA LEU A 65 6.78 4.97 2.86
C LEU A 65 5.50 5.83 2.89
N ASP A 66 4.39 5.23 2.47
CA ASP A 66 3.10 5.90 2.32
C ASP A 66 2.28 5.93 3.62
N HIS A 67 2.77 5.36 4.72
CA HIS A 67 1.99 5.24 5.96
C HIS A 67 1.47 6.57 6.47
N THR A 68 2.33 7.58 6.44
CA THR A 68 1.94 8.90 6.89
C THR A 68 0.87 9.50 6.00
N MET A 69 1.00 9.32 4.69
CA MET A 69 -0.01 9.74 3.71
C MET A 69 -1.33 9.04 3.98
N TRP A 70 -1.31 7.74 4.25
CA TRP A 70 -2.50 7.00 4.62
C TRP A 70 -3.12 7.54 5.92
N LEU A 71 -2.32 7.86 6.94
CA LEU A 71 -2.83 8.48 8.18
C LEU A 71 -3.52 9.82 7.88
N ALA A 72 -2.89 10.67 7.06
CA ALA A 72 -3.46 11.92 6.60
C ALA A 72 -4.81 11.71 5.90
N HIS A 73 -4.88 10.76 4.96
CA HIS A 73 -6.13 10.38 4.29
C HIS A 73 -7.19 9.82 5.26
N GLY A 74 -6.79 9.05 6.27
CA GLY A 74 -7.67 8.52 7.30
C GLY A 74 -8.30 9.63 8.14
N VAL A 75 -7.51 10.59 8.58
CA VAL A 75 -7.97 11.78 9.33
C VAL A 75 -8.94 12.62 8.52
N VAL A 76 -8.59 12.88 7.26
CA VAL A 76 -9.47 13.62 6.35
C VAL A 76 -10.80 12.89 6.21
N SER A 77 -10.79 11.56 6.09
CA SER A 77 -12.01 10.75 6.01
C SER A 77 -12.83 10.81 7.30
N LEU A 78 -12.17 10.76 8.47
CA LEU A 78 -12.83 10.92 9.77
C LEU A 78 -13.54 12.27 9.86
N ILE A 79 -12.84 13.37 9.54
CA ILE A 79 -13.40 14.72 9.59
C ILE A 79 -14.58 14.82 8.62
N LEU A 80 -14.42 14.39 7.37
CA LEU A 80 -15.48 14.52 6.37
C LEU A 80 -16.72 13.71 6.71
N ARG A 81 -16.58 12.46 7.19
CA ARG A 81 -17.71 11.61 7.58
C ARG A 81 -18.43 12.11 8.82
N TRP A 82 -17.67 12.61 9.81
CA TRP A 82 -18.27 13.25 10.97
C TRP A 82 -19.11 14.45 10.53
N ARG A 83 -18.59 15.26 9.60
CA ARG A 83 -19.26 16.49 9.16
C ARG A 83 -20.42 16.27 8.20
N SER A 84 -20.34 15.33 7.26
CA SER A 84 -21.40 15.08 6.28
C SER A 84 -22.63 14.39 6.88
N GLU A 85 -22.46 13.67 7.99
CA GLU A 85 -23.52 12.91 8.64
C GLU A 85 -24.20 13.68 9.80
N LEU A 86 -23.79 14.93 10.05
CA LEU A 86 -24.47 15.86 10.96
C LEU A 86 -25.47 16.72 10.19
N ALA A 87 -26.76 16.38 10.26
CA ALA A 87 -27.82 17.17 9.65
C ALA A 87 -27.83 18.61 10.18
N ASP A 88 -27.96 19.60 9.28
CA ASP A 88 -28.06 21.03 9.57
C ASP A 88 -26.87 21.68 10.30
N ALA A 89 -25.69 21.04 10.31
CA ALA A 89 -24.50 21.61 10.96
C ALA A 89 -23.88 22.76 10.12
N PRO A 90 -23.50 23.91 10.74
CA PRO A 90 -22.87 25.02 10.03
C PRO A 90 -21.49 24.61 9.51
N VAL A 91 -21.08 25.09 8.33
CA VAL A 91 -19.77 24.77 7.70
C VAL A 91 -18.63 24.86 8.72
N LEU A 92 -17.87 23.78 8.90
CA LEU A 92 -16.70 23.78 9.77
C LEU A 92 -15.57 24.56 9.09
N ARG A 93 -15.07 25.63 9.70
CA ARG A 93 -13.92 26.39 9.20
C ARG A 93 -12.66 26.00 9.98
N LEU A 94 -11.68 25.42 9.30
CA LEU A 94 -10.35 25.10 9.85
C LEU A 94 -9.34 26.12 9.33
N VAL A 95 -8.74 26.88 10.25
CA VAL A 95 -7.72 27.89 9.95
C VAL A 95 -6.35 27.35 10.35
N PHE A 96 -5.42 27.33 9.40
CA PHE A 96 -4.04 26.92 9.60
C PHE A 96 -3.13 28.15 9.55
N THR A 97 -2.37 28.36 10.62
CA THR A 97 -1.50 29.52 10.84
C THR A 97 -0.02 29.09 10.86
N ASN A 98 0.92 30.02 10.62
CA ASN A 98 2.37 29.76 10.62
C ASN A 98 2.80 28.67 9.61
N LEU A 99 2.23 28.70 8.40
CA LEU A 99 2.54 27.72 7.35
C LEU A 99 3.99 27.80 6.84
N ALA A 100 4.69 28.91 7.07
CA ALA A 100 6.11 29.06 6.74
C ALA A 100 7.03 28.10 7.52
N SER A 101 6.59 27.66 8.71
CA SER A 101 7.31 26.68 9.54
C SER A 101 6.79 25.25 9.35
N ALA A 102 5.84 25.04 8.43
CA ALA A 102 5.25 23.74 8.21
C ALA A 102 6.27 22.79 7.57
N ASP A 103 6.43 21.60 8.15
CA ASP A 103 7.21 20.56 7.51
C ASP A 103 6.50 20.06 6.22
N PRO A 104 7.21 19.40 5.29
CA PRO A 104 6.62 18.94 4.03
C PRO A 104 5.36 18.08 4.20
N LEU A 105 5.28 17.33 5.30
CA LEU A 105 4.13 16.47 5.57
C LEU A 105 2.90 17.27 6.01
N GLN A 106 3.09 18.30 6.83
CA GLN A 106 2.00 19.20 7.22
C GLN A 106 1.40 19.91 6.01
N VAL A 107 2.25 20.33 5.06
CA VAL A 107 1.83 20.91 3.78
C VAL A 107 1.03 19.89 2.98
N GLU A 108 1.53 18.66 2.83
CA GLU A 108 0.84 17.60 2.10
C GLU A 108 -0.50 17.21 2.75
N PHE A 109 -0.57 17.09 4.08
CA PHE A 109 -1.83 16.89 4.80
C PHE A 109 -2.86 17.97 4.47
N LEU A 110 -2.41 19.24 4.45
CA LEU A 110 -3.26 20.38 4.14
C LEU A 110 -3.73 20.34 2.68
N ASP A 111 -2.90 19.90 1.75
CA ASP A 111 -3.25 19.68 0.34
C ASP A 111 -4.30 18.58 0.18
N ILE A 112 -4.13 17.42 0.84
CA ILE A 112 -5.12 16.33 0.84
C ILE A 112 -6.45 16.82 1.40
N LEU A 113 -6.43 17.50 2.55
CA LEU A 113 -7.64 18.02 3.20
C LEU A 113 -8.34 19.04 2.29
N THR A 114 -7.58 19.95 1.68
CA THR A 114 -8.12 20.98 0.77
C THR A 114 -8.74 20.34 -0.48
N ARG A 115 -8.08 19.34 -1.07
CA ARG A 115 -8.55 18.65 -2.28
C ARG A 115 -9.81 17.82 -2.04
N ARG A 116 -9.94 17.19 -0.87
CA ARG A 116 -11.06 16.31 -0.52
C ARG A 116 -12.19 17.01 0.22
N ALA A 117 -11.97 18.25 0.67
CA ALA A 117 -13.00 19.03 1.35
C ALA A 117 -14.19 19.29 0.43
N ASP A 118 -15.36 18.79 0.83
CA ASP A 118 -16.61 19.31 0.32
C ASP A 118 -16.87 20.67 0.97
N ARG A 119 -16.85 21.73 0.15
CA ARG A 119 -17.02 23.12 0.60
C ARG A 119 -18.38 23.36 1.26
N ALA A 120 -19.36 22.49 1.05
CA ALA A 120 -20.65 22.56 1.72
C ALA A 120 -20.57 22.16 3.21
N VAL A 121 -19.55 21.42 3.63
CA VAL A 121 -19.42 20.91 5.02
C VAL A 121 -18.12 21.32 5.71
N LEU A 122 -17.05 21.62 4.95
CA LEU A 122 -15.73 21.94 5.45
C LEU A 122 -15.04 23.03 4.61
N GLN A 123 -14.62 24.12 5.25
CA GLN A 123 -13.77 25.16 4.67
C GLN A 123 -12.36 25.11 5.27
N VAL A 124 -11.35 24.96 4.42
CA VAL A 124 -9.94 24.98 4.79
C VAL A 124 -9.34 26.35 4.46
N VAL A 125 -8.77 27.02 5.45
CA VAL A 125 -8.19 28.37 5.31
C VAL A 125 -6.70 28.32 5.62
N ARG A 126 -5.88 28.84 4.70
CA ARG A 126 -4.42 28.96 4.81
C ARG A 126 -4.07 30.40 5.09
N GLU A 127 -3.55 30.70 6.27
CA GLU A 127 -3.09 32.04 6.61
C GLU A 127 -1.65 32.24 6.12
N ASN A 128 -1.48 33.05 5.06
CA ASN A 128 -0.16 33.48 4.59
C ASN A 128 0.25 34.77 5.32
N GLU A 129 1.56 34.98 5.52
CA GLU A 129 2.13 36.17 6.15
C GLU A 129 1.70 37.50 5.46
N ASP A 130 1.22 37.46 4.21
CA ASP A 130 0.79 38.62 3.41
C ASP A 130 -0.71 38.98 3.50
N GLY A 131 -1.46 38.45 4.48
CA GLY A 131 -2.68 39.10 4.94
C GLY A 131 -3.86 39.20 3.95
N ILE A 132 -4.20 38.12 3.24
CA ILE A 132 -5.55 37.98 2.68
C ILE A 132 -6.36 37.04 3.58
N ALA A 133 -6.89 37.61 4.65
CA ALA A 133 -7.98 37.07 5.44
C ALA A 133 -9.23 37.89 5.11
N GLU A 134 -10.29 37.27 4.58
CA GLU A 134 -11.62 37.85 4.78
C GLU A 134 -11.99 37.68 6.27
N SER A 135 -11.72 38.76 7.00
CA SER A 135 -12.39 39.20 8.22
C SER A 135 -12.47 38.20 9.38
N HIS A 136 -11.33 37.99 10.05
CA HIS A 136 -11.26 38.23 11.50
C HIS A 136 -9.89 38.82 11.83
N THR A 137 -9.88 40.09 12.18
CA THR A 137 -8.70 40.86 12.59
C THR A 137 -8.09 40.28 13.87
N HIS A 138 -7.01 39.51 13.76
CA HIS A 138 -6.03 39.40 14.83
C HIS A 138 -5.10 40.62 14.72
N GLN A 139 -5.24 41.55 15.66
CA GLN A 139 -4.32 42.68 15.80
C GLN A 139 -2.91 42.16 16.16
N GLY A 140 -1.93 42.46 15.29
CA GLY A 140 -0.50 42.56 15.60
C GLY A 140 0.16 41.42 16.39
N ALA A 141 0.55 40.33 15.73
CA ALA A 141 1.50 39.39 16.32
C ALA A 141 2.89 40.05 16.41
N THR A 142 3.26 40.49 17.61
CA THR A 142 4.63 40.91 17.93
C THR A 142 5.52 39.65 17.89
N ARG A 143 6.65 39.69 17.18
CA ARG A 143 7.61 38.58 17.21
C ARG A 143 8.15 38.42 18.64
N LEU A 144 8.00 37.22 19.21
CA LEU A 144 8.49 36.90 20.55
C LEU A 144 10.03 36.95 20.59
N SER A 145 10.57 37.42 21.70
CA SER A 145 12.00 37.33 22.05
C SER A 145 12.39 35.90 22.47
N PRO A 146 13.68 35.53 22.47
CA PRO A 146 14.12 34.21 22.92
C PRO A 146 13.73 33.85 24.36
N GLU A 147 13.62 34.84 25.25
CA GLU A 147 13.16 34.64 26.63
C GLU A 147 11.65 34.40 26.70
N GLU A 148 10.86 35.13 25.90
CA GLU A 148 9.42 34.89 25.78
C GLU A 148 9.12 33.53 25.15
N HIS A 149 9.93 33.09 24.19
CA HIS A 149 9.86 31.72 23.67
C HIS A 149 10.13 30.68 24.78
N LEU A 150 11.11 30.89 25.66
CA LEU A 150 11.36 29.98 26.77
C LEU A 150 10.17 29.91 27.74
N LEU A 151 9.59 31.06 28.09
CA LEU A 151 8.42 31.14 28.95
C LEU A 151 7.22 30.42 28.33
N GLN A 152 6.96 30.68 27.05
CA GLN A 152 5.89 30.03 26.30
C GLN A 152 6.08 28.50 26.23
N ALA A 153 7.32 28.02 26.04
CA ALA A 153 7.61 26.58 26.09
C ALA A 153 7.28 25.99 27.46
N ALA A 154 7.69 26.66 28.55
CA ALA A 154 7.43 26.20 29.92
C ALA A 154 5.93 26.16 30.24
N GLU A 155 5.17 27.18 29.83
CA GLU A 155 3.70 27.22 29.99
C GLU A 155 3.01 26.10 29.22
N LEU A 156 3.47 25.78 28.01
CA LEU A 156 2.92 24.69 27.21
C LEU A 156 3.24 23.32 27.81
N MET A 157 4.47 23.10 28.26
CA MET A 157 4.88 21.86 28.95
C MET A 157 4.08 21.65 30.25
N ALA A 158 3.76 22.71 30.99
CA ALA A 158 2.99 22.62 32.23
C ALA A 158 1.58 22.04 32.02
N ARG A 159 1.04 22.09 30.78
CA ARG A 159 -0.25 21.50 30.42
C ARG A 159 -0.20 19.97 30.33
N LYS A 160 0.99 19.36 30.29
CA LYS A 160 1.21 17.90 30.22
C LYS A 160 0.43 17.24 29.07
N GLN A 161 0.42 17.90 27.91
CA GLN A 161 -0.23 17.41 26.71
C GLN A 161 0.83 16.98 25.69
N ARG A 162 0.87 15.69 25.37
CA ARG A 162 1.88 15.10 24.51
C ARG A 162 1.84 15.67 23.10
N SER A 163 0.66 16.05 22.60
CA SER A 163 0.56 16.69 21.28
C SER A 163 1.27 18.05 21.22
N LEU A 164 1.36 18.79 22.34
CA LEU A 164 2.13 20.05 22.42
C LEU A 164 3.63 19.79 22.47
N ASP A 165 4.05 18.79 23.25
CA ASP A 165 5.45 18.40 23.42
C ASP A 165 6.10 18.01 22.08
N LEU A 166 5.31 17.42 21.17
CA LEU A 166 5.74 17.02 19.85
C LEU A 166 5.73 18.17 18.82
N SER A 167 5.05 19.28 19.11
CA SER A 167 4.83 20.36 18.13
C SER A 167 5.26 21.74 18.67
N SER A 168 4.33 22.50 19.24
CA SER A 168 4.54 23.88 19.67
C SER A 168 5.70 24.03 20.67
N VAL A 169 5.89 23.06 21.56
CA VAL A 169 7.00 23.08 22.52
C VAL A 169 8.36 23.03 21.80
N LEU A 170 8.51 22.16 20.80
CA LEU A 170 9.76 22.07 20.02
C LEU A 170 10.08 23.40 19.33
N TYR A 171 9.07 24.00 18.70
CA TYR A 171 9.20 25.30 18.05
C TYR A 171 9.69 26.36 19.04
N HIS A 172 9.05 26.49 20.20
CA HIS A 172 9.47 27.49 21.19
C HIS A 172 10.84 27.18 21.78
N LEU A 173 11.18 25.92 22.05
CA LEU A 173 12.50 25.55 22.57
C LEU A 173 13.64 25.88 21.60
N GLU A 174 13.48 25.62 20.30
CA GLU A 174 14.50 25.91 19.29
C GLU A 174 14.84 27.40 19.19
N HIS A 175 13.84 28.27 19.41
CA HIS A 175 13.97 29.73 19.34
C HIS A 175 14.28 30.38 20.69
N SER A 176 14.50 29.57 21.74
CA SER A 176 14.66 30.05 23.11
C SER A 176 16.11 30.08 23.59
N THR A 177 16.30 30.55 24.84
CA THR A 177 17.56 30.48 25.59
C THR A 177 17.76 29.16 26.36
N ALA A 178 16.97 28.11 26.06
CA ALA A 178 17.08 26.81 26.73
C ALA A 178 18.47 26.16 26.60
N SER A 179 18.86 25.35 27.59
CA SER A 179 20.14 24.63 27.55
C SER A 179 20.17 23.58 26.43
N ARG A 180 21.36 23.32 25.88
CA ARG A 180 21.55 22.35 24.77
C ARG A 180 20.99 20.97 25.10
N ASN A 181 21.17 20.50 26.33
CA ASN A 181 20.65 19.19 26.76
C ASN A 181 19.11 19.15 26.77
N VAL A 182 18.45 20.23 27.23
CA VAL A 182 16.99 20.34 27.21
C VAL A 182 16.46 20.28 25.78
N VAL A 183 17.08 21.04 24.86
CA VAL A 183 16.72 21.02 23.44
C VAL A 183 16.96 19.64 22.84
N TYR A 184 18.14 19.05 23.06
CA TYR A 184 18.47 17.71 22.56
C TYR A 184 17.45 16.66 23.00
N ARG A 185 17.14 16.57 24.30
CA ARG A 185 16.20 15.58 24.84
C ARG A 185 14.79 15.74 24.29
N ALA A 186 14.32 16.98 24.12
CA ALA A 186 13.02 17.25 23.54
C ALA A 186 12.96 16.79 22.07
N PHE A 187 13.95 17.16 21.26
CA PHE A 187 13.98 16.83 19.84
C PHE A 187 14.24 15.35 19.57
N ILE A 188 15.16 14.69 20.29
CA ILE A 188 15.41 13.25 20.07
C ILE A 188 14.22 12.40 20.50
N GLY A 189 13.57 12.75 21.62
CA GLY A 189 12.36 12.05 22.07
C GLY A 189 11.17 12.26 21.13
N ALA A 190 11.09 13.43 20.47
CA ALA A 190 10.13 13.65 19.39
C ALA A 190 10.47 12.83 18.14
N ALA A 191 11.75 12.77 17.76
CA ALA A 191 12.19 11.98 16.60
C ALA A 191 11.91 10.48 16.77
N GLU A 192 12.20 9.91 17.94
CA GLU A 192 11.86 8.51 18.27
C GLU A 192 10.35 8.27 18.21
N HIS A 193 9.55 9.20 18.75
CA HIS A 193 8.10 9.11 18.68
C HIS A 193 7.63 9.13 17.22
N TYR A 194 8.13 10.07 16.41
CA TYR A 194 7.78 10.17 15.00
C TYR A 194 8.17 8.92 14.21
N LEU A 195 9.36 8.36 14.46
CA LEU A 195 9.79 7.10 13.85
C LEU A 195 8.83 5.97 14.18
N ALA A 196 8.50 5.79 15.47
CA ALA A 196 7.60 4.74 15.92
C ALA A 196 6.20 4.85 15.30
N MET A 197 5.73 6.09 15.10
CA MET A 197 4.43 6.39 14.51
C MET A 197 4.44 6.41 12.97
N GLY A 198 5.59 6.17 12.33
CA GLY A 198 5.70 6.13 10.87
C GLY A 198 5.84 7.50 10.19
N PHE A 199 6.03 8.58 10.96
CA PHE A 199 6.26 9.96 10.48
C PHE A 199 7.73 10.19 10.11
N TYR A 200 8.24 9.47 9.10
CA TYR A 200 9.68 9.39 8.85
C TYR A 200 10.35 10.71 8.43
N GLU A 201 9.67 11.58 7.68
CA GLU A 201 10.21 12.93 7.36
C GLU A 201 10.31 13.79 8.64
N ALA A 202 9.28 13.80 9.47
CA ALA A 202 9.29 14.53 10.74
C ALA A 202 10.36 13.98 11.69
N SER A 203 10.50 12.65 11.75
CA SER A 203 11.56 11.95 12.49
C SER A 203 12.94 12.38 12.01
N LEU A 204 13.20 12.34 10.70
CA LEU A 204 14.49 12.72 10.14
C LEU A 204 14.80 14.21 10.36
N HIS A 205 13.82 15.08 10.17
CA HIS A 205 13.94 16.51 10.40
C HIS A 205 14.30 16.82 11.86
N THR A 206 13.54 16.27 12.81
CA THR A 206 13.76 16.47 14.24
C THR A 206 15.06 15.82 14.73
N ALA A 207 15.44 14.65 14.21
CA ALA A 207 16.73 14.01 14.51
C ALA A 207 17.91 14.86 14.04
N ARG A 208 17.82 15.49 12.86
CA ARG A 208 18.85 16.42 12.36
C ARG A 208 18.98 17.65 13.25
N ILE A 209 17.86 18.17 13.76
CA ILE A 209 17.89 19.26 14.74
C ILE A 209 18.55 18.77 16.04
N ALA A 210 18.13 17.62 16.58
CA ALA A 210 18.69 17.02 17.79
C ALA A 210 20.21 16.85 17.70
N ALA A 211 20.73 16.39 16.55
CA ALA A 211 22.17 16.22 16.32
C ALA A 211 22.98 17.51 16.54
N ARG A 212 22.41 18.69 16.27
CA ARG A 212 23.07 20.00 16.52
C ARG A 212 23.27 20.30 18.01
N TYR A 213 22.52 19.63 18.88
CA TYR A 213 22.51 19.83 20.34
C TYR A 213 23.04 18.61 21.12
N ALA A 214 23.38 17.52 20.43
CA ALA A 214 23.79 16.27 21.04
C ALA A 214 25.08 16.41 21.87
N PRO A 215 25.17 15.71 23.03
CA PRO A 215 26.41 15.62 23.80
C PRO A 215 27.47 14.82 23.04
N ALA A 216 28.70 15.33 22.95
CA ALA A 216 29.77 14.74 22.14
C ALA A 216 30.27 13.37 22.66
N ASP A 217 30.27 13.17 23.98
CA ASP A 217 30.87 11.98 24.63
C ASP A 217 29.83 11.00 25.19
N ASP A 218 28.65 10.93 24.57
CA ASP A 218 27.56 10.05 25.00
C ASP A 218 27.27 8.97 23.95
N ALA A 219 27.76 7.76 24.22
CA ALA A 219 27.55 6.61 23.33
C ALA A 219 26.08 6.20 23.20
N ALA A 220 25.22 6.47 24.20
CA ALA A 220 23.79 6.20 24.10
C ALA A 220 23.11 7.22 23.18
N ALA A 221 23.48 8.50 23.29
CA ALA A 221 23.02 9.56 22.39
C ALA A 221 23.43 9.27 20.93
N ALA A 222 24.67 8.85 20.71
CA ALA A 222 25.19 8.49 19.39
C ALA A 222 24.43 7.29 18.78
N ARG A 223 24.21 6.22 19.56
CA ARG A 223 23.43 5.05 19.13
C ARG A 223 22.01 5.42 18.73
N THR A 224 21.35 6.24 19.54
CA THR A 224 19.96 6.67 19.30
C THR A 224 19.85 7.52 18.05
N LEU A 225 20.73 8.52 17.89
CA LEU A 225 20.77 9.38 16.70
C LEU A 225 21.04 8.57 15.43
N CYS A 226 22.00 7.64 15.47
CA CYS A 226 22.30 6.75 14.35
C CYS A 226 21.07 5.92 13.96
N ALA A 227 20.48 5.21 14.92
CA ALA A 227 19.32 4.35 14.69
C ALA A 227 18.13 5.14 14.12
N VAL A 228 17.78 6.28 14.72
CA VAL A 228 16.63 7.08 14.26
C VAL A 228 16.87 7.64 12.86
N THR A 229 18.05 8.18 12.59
CA THR A 229 18.36 8.82 11.31
C THR A 229 18.44 7.79 10.18
N VAL A 230 19.16 6.69 10.38
CA VAL A 230 19.33 5.64 9.37
C VAL A 230 18.01 4.96 9.04
N ASN A 231 17.21 4.58 10.06
CA ASN A 231 15.90 3.96 9.84
C ASN A 231 14.95 4.91 9.11
N SER A 232 14.92 6.20 9.49
CA SER A 232 14.10 7.20 8.80
C SER A 232 14.49 7.31 7.33
N LEU A 233 15.79 7.39 7.00
CA LEU A 233 16.27 7.46 5.61
C LEU A 233 15.90 6.21 4.81
N MET A 234 16.08 5.02 5.38
CA MET A 234 15.68 3.77 4.72
C MET A 234 14.19 3.73 4.40
N LEU A 235 13.37 4.11 5.37
CA LEU A 235 11.91 4.07 5.25
C LEU A 235 11.37 5.15 4.32
N LEU A 236 12.10 6.26 4.19
CA LEU A 236 11.87 7.28 3.16
C LEU A 236 12.36 6.88 1.76
N GLY A 237 12.99 5.72 1.60
CA GLY A 237 13.59 5.30 0.33
C GLY A 237 14.81 6.14 -0.07
N ARG A 238 15.37 6.95 0.84
CA ARG A 238 16.58 7.78 0.64
C ARG A 238 17.84 6.94 0.85
N LEU A 239 17.94 5.86 0.06
CA LEU A 239 18.90 4.77 0.27
C LEU A 239 20.35 5.24 0.16
N ASP A 240 20.65 6.14 -0.78
CA ASP A 240 22.02 6.66 -0.97
C ASP A 240 22.49 7.48 0.24
N GLU A 241 21.60 8.28 0.84
CA GLU A 241 21.90 9.02 2.07
C GLU A 241 22.08 8.09 3.27
N ALA A 242 21.25 7.04 3.38
CA ALA A 242 21.39 6.03 4.43
C ALA A 242 22.75 5.31 4.33
N GLU A 243 23.16 4.94 3.11
CA GLU A 243 24.44 4.27 2.89
C GLU A 243 25.63 5.18 3.20
N ALA A 244 25.58 6.43 2.75
CA ALA A 244 26.63 7.42 3.03
C ALA A 244 26.79 7.64 4.54
N LEU A 245 25.67 7.78 5.27
CA LEU A 245 25.69 7.92 6.73
C LEU A 245 26.28 6.66 7.40
N CYS A 246 25.86 5.47 7.00
CA CYS A 246 26.39 4.21 7.54
C CYS A 246 27.90 4.07 7.28
N ALA A 247 28.39 4.43 6.09
CA ALA A 247 29.82 4.39 5.78
C ALA A 247 30.64 5.35 6.65
N VAL A 248 30.11 6.56 6.90
CA VAL A 248 30.73 7.51 7.83
C VAL A 248 30.77 6.92 9.25
N GLN A 249 29.66 6.36 9.74
CA GLN A 249 29.61 5.76 11.09
C GLN A 249 30.60 4.60 11.25
N LEU A 250 30.65 3.68 10.29
CA LEU A 250 31.56 2.52 10.29
C LEU A 250 33.05 2.93 10.29
N SER A 251 33.38 4.11 9.77
CA SER A 251 34.76 4.62 9.74
C SER A 251 35.13 5.53 10.92
N THR A 252 34.15 5.97 11.72
CA THR A 252 34.36 6.99 12.75
C THR A 252 33.98 6.54 14.16
N VAL A 253 33.16 5.50 14.31
CA VAL A 253 32.64 5.05 15.60
C VAL A 253 32.98 3.58 15.86
N SER A 254 33.58 3.31 17.02
CA SER A 254 33.99 1.95 17.44
C SER A 254 32.94 1.19 18.24
N ASP A 255 31.71 1.70 18.34
CA ASP A 255 30.62 1.05 19.09
C ASP A 255 30.08 -0.16 18.29
N PRO A 256 30.09 -1.38 18.86
CA PRO A 256 29.70 -2.59 18.12
C PRO A 256 28.22 -2.61 17.75
N TYR A 257 27.34 -1.91 18.48
CA TYR A 257 25.92 -1.83 18.15
C TYR A 257 25.66 -0.91 16.95
N ILE A 258 26.41 0.19 16.85
CA ILE A 258 26.41 1.04 15.65
C ILE A 258 26.97 0.27 14.45
N GLY A 259 28.10 -0.41 14.64
CA GLY A 259 28.72 -1.24 13.61
C GLY A 259 27.79 -2.33 13.07
N MET A 260 27.13 -3.07 13.97
CA MET A 260 26.12 -4.07 13.62
C MET A 260 24.96 -3.44 12.86
N ALA A 261 24.36 -2.35 13.38
CA ALA A 261 23.20 -1.72 12.76
C ALA A 261 23.52 -1.18 11.36
N CYS A 262 24.62 -0.46 11.19
CA CYS A 262 25.04 0.07 9.89
C CYS A 262 25.35 -1.04 8.88
N SER A 263 26.02 -2.10 9.30
CA SER A 263 26.32 -3.26 8.45
C SER A 263 25.04 -4.00 8.04
N TYR A 264 24.12 -4.24 8.97
CA TYR A 264 22.81 -4.83 8.66
C TYR A 264 22.02 -4.00 7.66
N VAL A 265 21.96 -2.68 7.86
CA VAL A 265 21.26 -1.76 6.96
C VAL A 265 21.83 -1.80 5.56
N GLN A 266 23.16 -1.75 5.42
CA GLN A 266 23.84 -1.88 4.14
C GLN A 266 23.47 -3.21 3.45
N ALA A 267 23.46 -4.32 4.19
CA ALA A 267 23.04 -5.63 3.68
C ALA A 267 21.59 -5.61 3.15
N VAL A 268 20.66 -5.02 3.92
CA VAL A 268 19.25 -4.90 3.53
C VAL A 268 19.07 -4.02 2.30
N ILE A 269 19.79 -2.91 2.19
CA ILE A 269 19.73 -2.02 1.01
C ILE A 269 20.13 -2.80 -0.24
N GLN A 270 21.28 -3.48 -0.20
CA GLN A 270 21.85 -4.23 -1.32
C GLN A 270 21.00 -5.45 -1.70
N ALA A 271 20.47 -6.19 -0.73
CA ALA A 271 19.68 -7.39 -0.97
C ALA A 271 18.22 -7.09 -1.32
N ARG A 272 17.59 -6.10 -0.67
CA ARG A 272 16.12 -5.94 -0.62
C ARG A 272 15.63 -4.67 -1.29
N LEU A 273 16.16 -3.51 -0.88
CA LEU A 273 15.53 -2.21 -1.16
C LEU A 273 15.88 -1.63 -2.53
N ARG A 274 17.03 -2.00 -3.11
CA ARG A 274 17.37 -1.61 -4.48
C ARG A 274 16.42 -2.22 -5.52
N PRO A 275 16.19 -1.54 -6.67
CA PRO A 275 15.49 -2.12 -7.82
C PRO A 275 16.08 -3.47 -8.24
N ARG A 276 15.27 -4.39 -8.80
CA ARG A 276 15.69 -5.76 -9.12
C ARG A 276 17.03 -5.85 -9.87
N GLY A 277 17.25 -4.99 -10.87
CA GLY A 277 18.49 -4.96 -11.67
C GLY A 277 19.70 -4.31 -11.00
N GLN A 278 19.54 -3.69 -9.83
CA GLN A 278 20.60 -3.00 -9.09
C GLN A 278 20.97 -3.70 -7.77
N ARG A 279 20.33 -4.83 -7.45
CA ARG A 279 20.61 -5.58 -6.23
C ARG A 279 21.95 -6.29 -6.35
N ASN A 280 22.75 -6.23 -5.29
CA ASN A 280 24.03 -6.94 -5.19
C ASN A 280 24.01 -7.90 -3.99
N LEU A 281 23.74 -9.18 -4.27
CA LEU A 281 23.64 -10.19 -3.21
C LEU A 281 24.99 -10.55 -2.60
N GLU A 282 26.10 -10.37 -3.32
CA GLU A 282 27.45 -10.62 -2.82
C GLU A 282 27.84 -9.58 -1.77
N LYS A 283 27.71 -8.29 -2.10
CA LYS A 283 27.90 -7.19 -1.14
C LYS A 283 26.96 -7.31 0.05
N ALA A 284 25.72 -7.71 -0.19
CA ALA A 284 24.76 -7.90 0.89
C ALA A 284 25.21 -8.99 1.86
N ARG A 285 25.82 -10.07 1.36
CA ARG A 285 26.40 -11.13 2.19
C ARG A 285 27.61 -10.63 2.98
N GLU A 286 28.54 -9.91 2.35
CA GLU A 286 29.70 -9.32 3.03
C GLU A 286 29.28 -8.41 4.20
N TYR A 287 28.32 -7.51 3.95
CA TYR A 287 27.80 -6.65 5.01
C TYR A 287 27.09 -7.41 6.13
N MET A 288 26.44 -8.53 5.82
CA MET A 288 25.83 -9.36 6.87
C MET A 288 26.89 -10.09 7.71
N GLU A 289 27.97 -10.57 7.08
CA GLU A 289 29.10 -11.18 7.77
C GLU A 289 29.72 -10.18 8.75
N HIS A 290 29.94 -8.92 8.34
CA HIS A 290 30.37 -7.85 9.25
C HIS A 290 29.37 -7.60 10.38
N ALA A 291 28.05 -7.60 10.10
CA ALA A 291 27.05 -7.41 11.15
C ALA A 291 27.11 -8.51 12.22
N ILE A 292 27.33 -9.77 11.81
CA ILE A 292 27.50 -10.91 12.71
C ILE A 292 28.81 -10.77 13.52
N GLU A 293 29.91 -10.36 12.89
CA GLU A 293 31.19 -10.11 13.59
C GLU A 293 31.04 -9.06 14.71
N TYR A 294 30.28 -7.99 14.45
CA TYR A 294 29.98 -7.00 15.48
C TYR A 294 29.15 -7.58 16.64
N VAL A 295 28.15 -8.42 16.36
CA VAL A 295 27.38 -9.12 17.41
C VAL A 295 28.27 -10.05 18.22
N ASP A 296 29.14 -10.80 17.58
CA ASP A 296 30.07 -11.73 18.25
C ASP A 296 31.11 -10.99 19.09
N SER A 297 31.46 -9.75 18.73
CA SER A 297 32.36 -8.88 19.50
C SER A 297 31.72 -8.23 20.74
N ALA A 298 30.39 -8.18 20.80
CA ALA A 298 29.66 -7.58 21.90
C ALA A 298 29.56 -8.52 23.13
N PRO A 299 29.32 -7.98 24.34
CA PRO A 299 29.07 -8.81 25.53
C PRO A 299 27.90 -9.77 25.30
N GLN A 300 28.15 -11.07 25.45
CA GLN A 300 27.16 -12.09 25.10
C GLN A 300 26.03 -12.19 26.13
N GLY A 301 24.79 -12.08 25.66
CA GLY A 301 23.58 -12.33 26.42
C GLY A 301 22.45 -12.90 25.56
N PRO A 302 21.24 -13.10 26.14
CA PRO A 302 20.07 -13.57 25.39
C PRO A 302 19.72 -12.66 24.20
N TRP A 303 20.07 -11.37 24.29
CA TRP A 303 19.87 -10.45 23.18
C TRP A 303 20.84 -10.77 22.03
N GLU A 304 22.12 -10.89 22.29
CA GLU A 304 23.13 -11.16 21.26
C GLU A 304 22.89 -12.53 20.59
N ILE A 305 22.49 -13.54 21.36
CA ILE A 305 22.15 -14.87 20.83
C ILE A 305 20.96 -14.81 19.86
N GLY A 306 19.85 -14.17 20.26
CA GLY A 306 18.66 -14.03 19.40
C GLY A 306 18.97 -13.24 18.13
N SER A 307 19.66 -12.10 18.29
CA SER A 307 20.07 -11.24 17.17
C SER A 307 20.99 -12.01 16.21
N ARG A 308 21.92 -12.82 16.70
CA ARG A 308 22.77 -13.67 15.85
C ARG A 308 21.96 -14.72 15.07
N ILE A 309 21.02 -15.42 15.71
CA ILE A 309 20.16 -16.41 15.06
C ILE A 309 19.32 -15.75 13.96
N PHE A 310 18.73 -14.60 14.27
CA PHE A 310 17.95 -13.82 13.33
C PHE A 310 18.81 -13.38 12.14
N LEU A 311 19.92 -12.67 12.39
CA LEU A 311 20.81 -12.17 11.34
C LEU A 311 21.34 -13.30 10.46
N ASP A 312 21.74 -14.43 11.04
CA ASP A 312 22.28 -15.53 10.26
C ASP A 312 21.21 -16.25 9.44
N LYS A 313 20.15 -16.76 10.09
CA LYS A 313 19.19 -17.64 9.44
C LYS A 313 18.15 -16.89 8.61
N ASN A 314 17.59 -15.80 9.14
CA ASN A 314 16.58 -15.02 8.43
C ASN A 314 17.16 -14.37 7.18
N PHE A 315 18.38 -13.83 7.26
CA PHE A 315 19.02 -13.21 6.11
C PHE A 315 19.43 -14.25 5.05
N ARG A 316 20.02 -15.39 5.45
CA ARG A 316 20.33 -16.47 4.50
C ARG A 316 19.07 -17.01 3.84
N ALA A 317 17.96 -17.12 4.56
CA ALA A 317 16.67 -17.51 3.99
C ALA A 317 16.17 -16.49 2.96
N LEU A 318 16.27 -15.19 3.26
CA LEU A 318 15.95 -14.11 2.32
C LEU A 318 16.79 -14.21 1.03
N LEU A 319 18.11 -14.46 1.15
CA LEU A 319 18.99 -14.64 0.00
C LEU A 319 18.65 -15.92 -0.79
N ALA A 320 18.37 -17.02 -0.11
CA ALA A 320 17.98 -18.29 -0.72
C ALA A 320 16.67 -18.13 -1.52
N LEU A 321 15.64 -17.51 -0.92
CA LEU A 321 14.36 -17.25 -1.58
C LEU A 321 14.55 -16.37 -2.83
N ARG A 322 15.39 -15.34 -2.77
CA ARG A 322 15.69 -14.46 -3.92
C ARG A 322 16.48 -15.16 -5.02
N ALA A 323 17.29 -16.15 -4.66
CA ALA A 323 17.99 -17.00 -5.61
C ALA A 323 17.12 -18.16 -6.14
N GLY A 324 15.82 -18.22 -5.79
CA GLY A 324 14.93 -19.31 -6.19
C GLY A 324 15.16 -20.63 -5.45
N ARG A 325 16.02 -20.66 -4.42
CA ARG A 325 16.30 -21.82 -3.57
C ARG A 325 15.27 -21.92 -2.46
N THR A 326 14.01 -22.17 -2.82
CA THR A 326 12.86 -22.17 -1.89
C THR A 326 12.97 -23.22 -0.78
N ASP A 327 13.52 -24.40 -1.07
CA ASP A 327 13.71 -25.47 -0.07
C ASP A 327 14.72 -25.09 1.02
N GLU A 328 15.79 -24.39 0.63
CA GLU A 328 16.78 -23.88 1.58
C GLU A 328 16.21 -22.75 2.43
N ALA A 329 15.44 -21.84 1.83
CA ALA A 329 14.75 -20.79 2.58
C ALA A 329 13.77 -21.38 3.60
N LEU A 330 12.99 -22.38 3.20
CA LEU A 330 12.05 -23.09 4.08
C LEU A 330 12.76 -23.72 5.28
N ARG A 331 13.86 -24.45 5.03
CA ARG A 331 14.66 -25.07 6.09
C ARG A 331 15.21 -24.03 7.06
N LEU A 332 15.82 -22.96 6.55
CA LEU A 332 16.45 -21.92 7.37
C LEU A 332 15.44 -21.20 8.28
N GLU A 333 14.28 -20.80 7.76
CA GLU A 333 13.24 -20.15 8.58
C GLU A 333 12.63 -21.12 9.61
N THR A 334 12.43 -22.40 9.24
CA THR A 334 11.91 -23.42 10.16
C THR A 334 12.86 -23.67 11.31
N GLU A 335 14.15 -23.85 11.02
CA GLU A 335 15.19 -24.04 12.03
C GLU A 335 15.41 -22.77 12.86
N GLY A 336 15.34 -21.59 12.25
CA GLY A 336 15.44 -20.31 12.97
C GLY A 336 14.30 -20.13 13.96
N LEU A 337 13.06 -20.38 13.55
CA LEU A 337 11.90 -20.32 14.43
C LEU A 337 12.01 -21.30 15.60
N ALA A 338 12.45 -22.52 15.33
CA ALA A 338 12.66 -23.53 16.37
C ALA A 338 13.75 -23.11 17.37
N ASP A 339 14.86 -22.53 16.88
CA ASP A 339 15.94 -22.05 17.74
C ASP A 339 15.52 -20.85 18.59
N ILE A 340 14.81 -19.86 18.03
CA ILE A 340 14.28 -18.74 18.82
C ILE A 340 13.38 -19.24 19.95
N ARG A 341 12.44 -20.16 19.64
CA ARG A 341 11.55 -20.74 20.65
C ARG A 341 12.28 -21.50 21.75
N ARG A 342 13.41 -22.12 21.43
CA ARG A 342 14.19 -22.95 22.36
C ARG A 342 15.20 -22.15 23.18
N LEU A 343 15.94 -21.25 22.55
CA LEU A 343 17.11 -20.58 23.11
C LEU A 343 16.78 -19.19 23.65
N CYS A 344 15.73 -18.55 23.11
CA CYS A 344 15.33 -17.18 23.46
C CYS A 344 13.81 -17.07 23.63
N PRO A 345 13.18 -17.84 24.55
CA PRO A 345 11.72 -17.86 24.71
C PRO A 345 11.12 -16.47 25.00
N ASP A 346 11.85 -15.63 25.74
CA ASP A 346 11.44 -14.25 26.07
C ASP A 346 11.42 -13.33 24.83
N ARG A 347 12.10 -13.71 23.75
CA ARG A 347 12.14 -12.98 22.48
C ARG A 347 11.11 -13.47 21.47
N ARG A 348 10.30 -14.48 21.80
CA ARG A 348 9.29 -15.05 20.89
C ARG A 348 8.35 -13.98 20.34
N GLN A 349 7.95 -13.01 21.16
CA GLN A 349 7.03 -11.96 20.74
C GLN A 349 7.65 -10.93 19.78
N ILE A 350 8.99 -10.88 19.70
CA ILE A 350 9.74 -9.94 18.87
C ILE A 350 10.14 -10.61 17.55
N GLU A 351 10.83 -11.75 17.60
CA GLU A 351 11.48 -12.32 16.41
C GLU A 351 10.60 -13.33 15.65
N SER A 352 9.73 -14.07 16.36
CA SER A 352 8.89 -15.08 15.70
C SER A 352 7.89 -14.49 14.69
N PRO A 353 7.25 -13.32 14.90
CA PRO A 353 6.34 -12.76 13.91
C PRO A 353 6.99 -12.52 12.56
N VAL A 354 8.23 -12.00 12.53
CA VAL A 354 8.98 -11.73 11.28
C VAL A 354 9.35 -13.02 10.57
N ILE A 355 9.85 -14.01 11.32
CA ILE A 355 10.19 -15.34 10.78
C ILE A 355 8.92 -16.03 10.23
N LEU A 356 7.80 -15.97 10.94
CA LEU A 356 6.52 -16.54 10.52
C LEU A 356 5.98 -15.86 9.24
N GLN A 357 6.11 -14.54 9.11
CA GLN A 357 5.76 -13.83 7.87
C GLN A 357 6.62 -14.30 6.69
N ASN A 358 7.94 -14.42 6.89
CA ASN A 358 8.82 -14.92 5.85
C ASN A 358 8.51 -16.36 5.47
N LEU A 359 8.24 -17.22 6.46
CA LEU A 359 7.82 -18.60 6.25
C LEU A 359 6.53 -18.66 5.42
N ALA A 360 5.54 -17.81 5.73
CA ALA A 360 4.32 -17.71 4.95
C ALA A 360 4.59 -17.30 3.49
N ARG A 361 5.51 -16.36 3.27
CA ARG A 361 5.95 -15.97 1.91
C ARG A 361 6.64 -17.10 1.15
N VAL A 362 7.45 -17.91 1.85
CA VAL A 362 8.07 -19.11 1.25
C VAL A 362 6.99 -20.12 0.86
N HIS A 363 6.00 -20.37 1.73
CA HIS A 363 4.87 -21.24 1.41
C HIS A 363 4.05 -20.73 0.22
N MET A 364 3.81 -19.42 0.12
CA MET A 364 3.16 -18.83 -1.06
C MET A 364 3.97 -19.06 -2.34
N ALA A 365 5.30 -18.95 -2.29
CA ALA A 365 6.17 -19.24 -3.43
C ALA A 365 6.16 -20.73 -3.84
N LEU A 366 5.85 -21.62 -2.90
CA LEU A 366 5.68 -23.07 -3.12
C LEU A 366 4.24 -23.47 -3.50
N ASN A 367 3.33 -22.51 -3.71
CA ASN A 367 1.89 -22.75 -3.92
C ASN A 367 1.19 -23.49 -2.75
N GLN A 368 1.69 -23.33 -1.53
CA GLN A 368 1.16 -23.92 -0.29
C GLN A 368 0.38 -22.86 0.50
N ALA A 369 -0.69 -22.33 -0.10
CA ALA A 369 -1.43 -21.20 0.47
C ALA A 369 -2.10 -21.53 1.83
N ASP A 370 -2.43 -22.79 2.09
CA ASP A 370 -2.94 -23.30 3.36
C ASP A 370 -1.91 -23.17 4.50
N LEU A 371 -0.65 -23.55 4.25
CA LEU A 371 0.44 -23.39 5.21
C LEU A 371 0.79 -21.90 5.43
N ALA A 372 0.68 -21.07 4.38
CA ALA A 372 0.84 -19.62 4.51
C ALA A 372 -0.24 -19.01 5.43
N VAL A 373 -1.50 -19.42 5.29
CA VAL A 373 -2.59 -19.01 6.20
C VAL A 373 -2.30 -19.39 7.65
N ALA A 374 -1.79 -20.61 7.89
CA ALA A 374 -1.44 -21.06 9.23
C ALA A 374 -0.31 -20.23 9.86
N ALA A 375 0.76 -19.97 9.10
CA ALA A 375 1.88 -19.15 9.56
C ALA A 375 1.48 -17.69 9.84
N TYR A 376 0.69 -17.07 8.96
CA TYR A 376 0.14 -15.74 9.24
C TYR A 376 -0.81 -15.72 10.43
N THR A 377 -1.59 -16.78 10.63
CA THR A 377 -2.49 -16.88 11.79
C THR A 377 -1.72 -16.90 13.11
N GLU A 378 -0.59 -17.63 13.18
CA GLU A 378 0.29 -17.58 14.34
C GLU A 378 0.95 -16.19 14.49
N ALA A 379 1.42 -15.59 13.41
CA ALA A 379 2.02 -14.25 13.45
C ALA A 379 1.02 -13.19 13.95
N ILE A 380 -0.23 -13.23 13.46
CA ILE A 380 -1.33 -12.38 13.90
C ILE A 380 -1.68 -12.65 15.36
N PHE A 381 -1.62 -13.90 15.84
CA PHE A 381 -1.85 -14.17 17.25
C PHE A 381 -0.83 -13.45 18.14
N LEU A 382 0.44 -13.40 17.72
CA LEU A 382 1.51 -12.69 18.45
C LEU A 382 1.41 -11.16 18.28
N LYS A 383 1.05 -10.68 17.09
CA LYS A 383 0.94 -9.26 16.74
C LYS A 383 -0.36 -8.99 15.93
N PRO A 384 -1.54 -8.90 16.59
CA PRO A 384 -2.85 -8.93 15.92
C PRO A 384 -3.21 -7.71 15.10
N PHE A 385 -2.34 -6.72 15.07
CA PHE A 385 -2.67 -5.37 14.66
C PHE A 385 -1.74 -4.83 13.58
N ILE A 386 -0.92 -5.70 12.99
CA ILE A 386 -0.12 -5.40 11.80
C ILE A 386 -1.02 -5.59 10.57
N ALA A 387 -1.41 -4.48 9.94
CA ALA A 387 -2.29 -4.49 8.76
C ALA A 387 -1.74 -5.37 7.62
N GLU A 388 -0.42 -5.40 7.44
CA GLU A 388 0.25 -6.21 6.42
C GLU A 388 0.02 -7.71 6.61
N MET A 389 -0.02 -8.21 7.85
CA MET A 389 -0.26 -9.64 8.10
C MET A 389 -1.68 -10.05 7.71
N HIS A 390 -2.68 -9.20 8.00
CA HIS A 390 -4.05 -9.44 7.58
C HIS A 390 -4.19 -9.34 6.06
N LEU A 391 -3.59 -8.34 5.44
CA LEU A 391 -3.55 -8.19 3.99
C LEU A 391 -2.99 -9.45 3.31
N GLU A 392 -1.84 -9.94 3.77
CA GLU A 392 -1.18 -11.10 3.16
C GLU A 392 -1.89 -12.42 3.47
N ARG A 393 -2.49 -12.58 4.65
CA ARG A 393 -3.38 -13.73 4.91
C ARG A 393 -4.62 -13.69 4.03
N GLY A 394 -5.19 -12.50 3.79
CA GLY A 394 -6.28 -12.32 2.85
C GLY A 394 -5.88 -12.69 1.41
N ASN A 395 -4.66 -12.34 0.99
CA ASN A 395 -4.11 -12.76 -0.30
C ASN A 395 -3.97 -14.29 -0.39
N ALA A 396 -3.54 -14.95 0.68
CA ALA A 396 -3.46 -16.41 0.76
C ALA A 396 -4.86 -17.06 0.69
N HIS A 397 -5.87 -16.52 1.39
CA HIS A 397 -7.26 -16.96 1.27
C HIS A 397 -7.81 -16.81 -0.16
N ARG A 398 -7.51 -15.69 -0.83
CA ARG A 398 -7.90 -15.47 -2.22
C ARG A 398 -7.24 -16.49 -3.17
N ALA A 399 -5.98 -16.85 -2.93
CA ALA A 399 -5.30 -17.90 -3.68
C ALA A 399 -5.94 -19.28 -3.50
N LEU A 400 -6.55 -19.54 -2.34
CA LEU A 400 -7.38 -20.72 -2.07
C LEU A 400 -8.80 -20.63 -2.67
N GLY A 401 -9.18 -19.50 -3.26
CA GLY A 401 -10.52 -19.25 -3.78
C GLY A 401 -11.54 -18.80 -2.71
N ASP A 402 -11.13 -18.66 -1.45
CA ASP A 402 -12.00 -18.22 -0.36
C ASP A 402 -12.09 -16.68 -0.31
N GLN A 403 -12.92 -16.13 -1.21
CA GLN A 403 -13.12 -14.68 -1.33
C GLN A 403 -13.74 -14.06 -0.07
N ARG A 404 -14.50 -14.85 0.71
CA ARG A 404 -15.19 -14.36 1.91
C ARG A 404 -14.24 -14.22 3.09
N ALA A 405 -13.35 -15.21 3.30
CA ALA A 405 -12.27 -15.09 4.27
C ALA A 405 -11.30 -13.97 3.88
N ALA A 406 -10.94 -13.87 2.60
CA ALA A 406 -10.09 -12.79 2.08
C ALA A 406 -10.68 -11.41 2.37
N LEU A 407 -11.97 -11.18 2.06
CA LEU A 407 -12.65 -9.91 2.35
C LEU A 407 -12.73 -9.61 3.86
N THR A 408 -12.86 -10.63 4.70
CA THR A 408 -12.84 -10.47 6.16
C THR A 408 -11.48 -9.97 6.63
N ASP A 409 -10.40 -10.58 6.13
CA ASP A 409 -9.03 -10.17 6.44
C ASP A 409 -8.69 -8.78 5.88
N TYR A 410 -9.12 -8.43 4.67
CA TYR A 410 -8.94 -7.08 4.15
C TYR A 410 -9.65 -6.03 5.01
N ARG A 411 -10.86 -6.33 5.51
CA ARG A 411 -11.55 -5.45 6.47
C ARG A 411 -10.83 -5.35 7.80
N LEU A 412 -10.21 -6.42 8.28
CA LEU A 412 -9.35 -6.37 9.46
C LEU A 412 -8.09 -5.55 9.21
N ALA A 413 -7.47 -5.66 8.04
CA ALA A 413 -6.33 -4.85 7.62
C ALA A 413 -6.68 -3.34 7.62
N LEU A 414 -7.86 -2.96 7.09
CA LEU A 414 -8.37 -1.58 7.12
C LEU A 414 -8.67 -1.06 8.53
N LYS A 415 -9.10 -1.92 9.45
CA LYS A 415 -9.23 -1.55 10.87
C LYS A 415 -7.88 -1.47 11.56
N ALA A 416 -6.92 -2.25 11.06
CA ALA A 416 -5.62 -2.40 11.68
C ALA A 416 -4.60 -1.34 11.25
N GLY A 417 -4.88 -0.57 10.21
CA GLY A 417 -3.98 0.46 9.73
C GLY A 417 -4.74 1.53 8.96
N PRO A 418 -4.07 2.63 8.61
CA PRO A 418 -4.69 3.64 7.79
C PRO A 418 -5.04 3.08 6.38
N PRO A 419 -5.96 3.73 5.65
CA PRO A 419 -6.43 3.22 4.36
C PRO A 419 -5.31 3.14 3.32
N ARG A 420 -5.05 1.93 2.80
CA ARG A 420 -4.08 1.66 1.73
C ARG A 420 -4.80 1.42 0.40
N PRO A 421 -4.37 2.02 -0.73
CA PRO A 421 -4.94 1.72 -2.04
C PRO A 421 -4.99 0.21 -2.31
N GLU A 422 -3.91 -0.50 -1.97
CA GLU A 422 -3.76 -1.94 -2.18
C GLU A 422 -4.82 -2.78 -1.44
N ILE A 423 -5.15 -2.43 -0.19
CA ILE A 423 -6.16 -3.19 0.57
C ILE A 423 -7.53 -3.01 -0.06
N HIS A 424 -7.89 -1.79 -0.47
CA HIS A 424 -9.14 -1.52 -1.17
C HIS A 424 -9.17 -2.19 -2.55
N PHE A 425 -8.08 -2.14 -3.31
CA PHE A 425 -7.98 -2.86 -4.58
C PHE A 425 -8.21 -4.37 -4.39
N ASN A 426 -7.56 -4.98 -3.41
CA ASN A 426 -7.70 -6.41 -3.11
C ASN A 426 -9.11 -6.77 -2.60
N ALA A 427 -9.73 -5.91 -1.79
CA ALA A 427 -11.13 -6.04 -1.39
C ALA A 427 -12.08 -5.92 -2.59
N GLY A 428 -11.80 -5.01 -3.53
CA GLY A 428 -12.53 -4.85 -4.78
C GLY A 428 -12.45 -6.09 -5.67
N LEU A 429 -11.26 -6.70 -5.78
CA LEU A 429 -11.08 -7.98 -6.48
C LEU A 429 -11.91 -9.09 -5.85
N ALA A 430 -11.89 -9.22 -4.51
CA ALA A 430 -12.68 -10.22 -3.81
C ALA A 430 -14.20 -10.00 -4.02
N CYS A 431 -14.67 -8.75 -3.93
CA CYS A 431 -16.07 -8.41 -4.20
C CYS A 431 -16.48 -8.72 -5.64
N ALA A 432 -15.64 -8.38 -6.62
CA ALA A 432 -15.90 -8.67 -8.03
C ALA A 432 -15.94 -10.18 -8.31
N ALA A 433 -15.09 -10.97 -7.67
CA ALA A 433 -15.11 -12.43 -7.76
C ALA A 433 -16.37 -13.06 -7.13
N MET A 434 -17.01 -12.36 -6.19
CA MET A 434 -18.31 -12.72 -5.61
C MET A 434 -19.51 -12.11 -6.36
N ASP A 435 -19.28 -11.47 -7.51
CA ASP A 435 -20.28 -10.74 -8.31
C ASP A 435 -20.96 -9.56 -7.58
N ASP A 436 -20.38 -9.07 -6.47
CA ASP A 436 -20.81 -7.83 -5.80
C ASP A 436 -20.22 -6.62 -6.52
N VAL A 437 -20.78 -6.35 -7.70
CA VAL A 437 -20.37 -5.25 -8.58
C VAL A 437 -20.43 -3.90 -7.85
N LYS A 438 -21.45 -3.67 -7.02
CA LYS A 438 -21.63 -2.40 -6.31
C LYS A 438 -20.52 -2.16 -5.31
N GLN A 439 -20.17 -3.14 -4.48
CA GLN A 439 -19.10 -2.98 -3.51
C GLN A 439 -17.73 -2.90 -4.20
N ALA A 440 -17.48 -3.71 -5.22
CA ALA A 440 -16.21 -3.68 -5.96
C ALA A 440 -15.90 -2.29 -6.54
N LEU A 441 -16.88 -1.62 -7.16
CA LEU A 441 -16.70 -0.26 -7.70
C LEU A 441 -16.39 0.77 -6.61
N ARG A 442 -17.00 0.62 -5.43
CA ARG A 442 -16.74 1.51 -4.28
C ARG A 442 -15.29 1.34 -3.82
N GLU A 443 -14.84 0.10 -3.66
CA GLU A 443 -13.47 -0.18 -3.24
C GLU A 443 -12.44 0.30 -4.27
N TYR A 444 -12.65 0.06 -5.57
CA TYR A 444 -11.75 0.59 -6.60
C TYR A 444 -11.75 2.12 -6.68
N THR A 445 -12.92 2.75 -6.49
CA THR A 445 -13.00 4.21 -6.47
C THR A 445 -12.20 4.78 -5.32
N PHE A 446 -12.33 4.20 -4.12
CA PHE A 446 -11.58 4.65 -2.97
C PHE A 446 -10.07 4.38 -3.12
N ALA A 447 -9.68 3.24 -3.72
CA ALA A 447 -8.28 2.99 -4.05
C ALA A 447 -7.69 4.10 -4.96
N LEU A 448 -8.47 4.59 -5.92
CA LEU A 448 -8.07 5.67 -6.84
C LEU A 448 -8.15 7.08 -6.23
N GLU A 449 -8.95 7.27 -5.18
CA GLU A 449 -8.93 8.49 -4.37
C GLU A 449 -7.67 8.58 -3.50
N LEU A 450 -7.20 7.43 -2.98
CA LEU A 450 -5.98 7.32 -2.20
C LEU A 450 -4.75 7.45 -3.10
N ASP A 451 -4.74 6.77 -4.24
CA ASP A 451 -3.67 6.84 -5.24
C ASP A 451 -4.25 6.97 -6.66
N PRO A 452 -4.31 8.20 -7.20
CA PRO A 452 -4.70 8.41 -8.60
C PRO A 452 -3.73 7.74 -9.60
N GLY A 453 -2.51 7.38 -9.22
CA GLY A 453 -1.58 6.63 -10.04
C GLY A 453 -1.87 5.13 -10.13
N TYR A 454 -2.85 4.60 -9.38
CA TYR A 454 -3.02 3.14 -9.26
C TYR A 454 -3.68 2.49 -10.48
N THR A 455 -2.89 2.26 -11.54
CA THR A 455 -3.34 1.78 -12.85
C THR A 455 -4.15 0.48 -12.77
N SER A 456 -3.75 -0.48 -11.93
CA SER A 456 -4.48 -1.75 -11.79
C SER A 456 -5.89 -1.56 -11.24
N ALA A 457 -6.10 -0.66 -10.27
CA ALA A 457 -7.43 -0.34 -9.76
C ALA A 457 -8.29 0.35 -10.83
N ARG A 458 -7.68 1.25 -11.62
CA ARG A 458 -8.35 1.93 -12.73
C ARG A 458 -8.79 0.98 -13.83
N LEU A 459 -7.90 0.10 -14.27
CA LEU A 459 -8.21 -0.94 -15.26
C LEU A 459 -9.37 -1.82 -14.81
N ASN A 460 -9.33 -2.32 -13.57
CA ASN A 460 -10.38 -3.18 -13.04
C ASN A 460 -11.72 -2.44 -12.88
N ARG A 461 -11.69 -1.16 -12.49
CA ARG A 461 -12.89 -0.31 -12.45
C ARG A 461 -13.45 -0.07 -13.86
N ALA A 462 -12.59 0.20 -14.85
CA ALA A 462 -12.98 0.39 -16.25
C ALA A 462 -13.65 -0.86 -16.82
N ALA A 463 -13.02 -2.03 -16.64
CA ALA A 463 -13.55 -3.31 -17.08
C ALA A 463 -14.90 -3.64 -16.41
N LEU A 464 -15.03 -3.36 -15.11
CA LEU A 464 -16.27 -3.58 -14.37
C LEU A 464 -17.38 -2.59 -14.78
N ASN A 465 -17.04 -1.33 -15.06
CA ASN A 465 -17.96 -0.34 -15.62
C ASN A 465 -18.46 -0.77 -17.00
N TYR A 466 -17.56 -1.23 -17.87
CA TYR A 466 -17.93 -1.77 -19.18
C TYR A 466 -18.91 -2.95 -19.06
N ARG A 467 -18.61 -3.93 -18.21
CA ARG A 467 -19.49 -5.08 -17.95
C ARG A 467 -20.85 -4.67 -17.37
N ALA A 468 -20.89 -3.58 -16.62
CA ALA A 468 -22.12 -3.01 -16.07
C ALA A 468 -22.86 -2.07 -17.04
N GLY A 469 -22.39 -1.92 -18.29
CA GLY A 469 -23.00 -1.04 -19.31
C GLY A 469 -22.73 0.46 -19.11
N ARG A 470 -21.86 0.83 -18.16
CA ARG A 470 -21.46 2.22 -17.88
C ARG A 470 -20.29 2.62 -18.79
N LEU A 471 -20.61 2.81 -20.08
CA LEU A 471 -19.61 3.02 -21.14
C LEU A 471 -18.82 4.32 -20.95
N ASP A 472 -19.47 5.41 -20.55
CA ASP A 472 -18.80 6.70 -20.35
C ASP A 472 -17.77 6.64 -19.22
N GLU A 473 -18.13 6.04 -18.08
CA GLU A 473 -17.21 5.83 -16.95
C GLU A 473 -16.05 4.92 -17.35
N ALA A 474 -16.32 3.84 -18.09
CA ALA A 474 -15.30 2.92 -18.56
C ALA A 474 -14.31 3.59 -19.51
N GLY A 475 -14.80 4.39 -20.47
CA GLY A 475 -13.98 5.15 -21.40
C GLY A 475 -13.09 6.17 -20.68
N ARG A 476 -13.66 6.94 -19.75
CA ARG A 476 -12.92 7.92 -18.93
C ARG A 476 -11.79 7.27 -18.13
N ASP A 477 -12.06 6.11 -17.53
CA ASP A 477 -11.04 5.35 -16.79
C ASP A 477 -9.97 4.80 -17.74
N ALA A 478 -10.34 4.22 -18.87
CA ALA A 478 -9.38 3.69 -19.84
C ALA A 478 -8.46 4.80 -20.38
N ASP A 479 -9.02 5.94 -20.81
CA ASP A 479 -8.25 7.09 -21.30
C ASP A 479 -7.32 7.66 -20.22
N THR A 480 -7.78 7.70 -18.97
CA THR A 480 -6.94 8.17 -17.87
C THR A 480 -5.78 7.22 -17.59
N GLY A 481 -6.02 5.90 -17.65
CA GLY A 481 -4.98 4.90 -17.49
C GLY A 481 -3.95 4.96 -18.61
N LEU A 482 -4.40 5.16 -19.85
CA LEU A 482 -3.52 5.26 -21.02
C LEU A 482 -2.68 6.55 -21.03
N ARG A 483 -3.10 7.62 -20.34
CA ARG A 483 -2.21 8.79 -20.13
C ARG A 483 -0.98 8.45 -19.30
N THR A 484 -1.10 7.53 -18.34
CA THR A 484 0.00 7.08 -17.47
C THR A 484 0.75 5.86 -18.02
N SER A 485 0.05 5.01 -18.78
CA SER A 485 0.60 3.76 -19.33
C SER A 485 0.09 3.58 -20.77
N PRO A 486 0.65 4.32 -21.75
CA PRO A 486 0.09 4.41 -23.10
C PRO A 486 -0.02 3.08 -23.84
N GLU A 487 0.91 2.17 -23.59
CA GLU A 487 1.03 0.88 -24.28
C GLU A 487 0.43 -0.28 -23.46
N ASP A 488 -0.33 0.00 -22.39
CA ASP A 488 -0.94 -1.04 -21.58
C ASP A 488 -2.01 -1.81 -22.39
N PRO A 489 -1.80 -3.12 -22.66
CA PRO A 489 -2.64 -3.86 -23.59
C PRO A 489 -4.06 -4.08 -23.06
N ASP A 490 -4.23 -4.19 -21.74
CA ASP A 490 -5.53 -4.40 -21.11
C ASP A 490 -6.36 -3.11 -21.14
N LEU A 491 -5.74 -1.96 -20.88
CA LEU A 491 -6.40 -0.65 -20.98
C LEU A 491 -6.80 -0.33 -22.43
N LEU A 492 -5.92 -0.60 -23.41
CA LEU A 492 -6.25 -0.48 -24.84
C LEU A 492 -7.41 -1.40 -25.22
N CYS A 493 -7.40 -2.66 -24.73
CA CYS A 493 -8.50 -3.58 -24.96
C CYS A 493 -9.83 -3.07 -24.37
N VAL A 494 -9.82 -2.53 -23.15
CA VAL A 494 -11.03 -1.97 -22.53
C VAL A 494 -11.54 -0.75 -23.30
N ARG A 495 -10.65 0.17 -23.71
CA ARG A 495 -11.04 1.34 -24.52
C ARG A 495 -11.60 0.91 -25.88
N GLY A 496 -10.95 -0.04 -26.55
CA GLY A 496 -11.42 -0.60 -27.81
C GLY A 496 -12.80 -1.25 -27.67
N LEU A 497 -13.06 -1.95 -26.57
CA LEU A 497 -14.37 -2.52 -26.26
C LEU A 497 -15.45 -1.44 -26.03
N VAL A 498 -15.11 -0.36 -25.33
CA VAL A 498 -16.01 0.79 -25.14
C VAL A 498 -16.34 1.47 -26.48
N ARG A 499 -15.33 1.69 -27.33
CA ARG A 499 -15.49 2.27 -28.67
C ARG A 499 -16.34 1.39 -29.58
N LEU A 500 -16.07 0.09 -29.60
CA LEU A 500 -16.87 -0.90 -30.32
C LEU A 500 -18.34 -0.88 -29.86
N ALA A 501 -18.59 -0.85 -28.56
CA ALA A 501 -19.94 -0.78 -28.00
C ALA A 501 -20.64 0.56 -28.32
N SER A 502 -19.87 1.64 -28.49
CA SER A 502 -20.36 2.97 -28.87
C SER A 502 -20.52 3.15 -30.38
N GLY A 503 -20.13 2.15 -31.19
CA GLY A 503 -20.21 2.18 -32.66
C GLY A 503 -19.02 2.85 -33.36
N ASP A 504 -18.00 3.29 -32.63
CA ASP A 504 -16.77 3.85 -33.20
C ASP A 504 -15.82 2.71 -33.60
N LEU A 505 -16.16 2.06 -34.73
CA LEU A 505 -15.47 0.87 -35.21
C LEU A 505 -14.03 1.15 -35.64
N GLU A 506 -13.76 2.32 -36.22
CA GLU A 506 -12.42 2.70 -36.65
C GLU A 506 -11.48 2.89 -35.45
N ALA A 507 -11.91 3.63 -34.42
CA ALA A 507 -11.09 3.82 -33.24
C ALA A 507 -10.92 2.53 -32.42
N ALA A 508 -11.93 1.66 -32.40
CA ALA A 508 -11.80 0.31 -31.81
C ALA A 508 -10.78 -0.55 -32.56
N LEU A 509 -10.81 -0.51 -33.90
CA LEU A 509 -9.84 -1.21 -34.75
C LEU A 509 -8.42 -0.73 -34.50
N THR A 510 -8.22 0.59 -34.32
CA THR A 510 -6.92 1.18 -33.96
C THR A 510 -6.41 0.62 -32.64
N ASP A 511 -7.21 0.68 -31.58
CA ASP A 511 -6.79 0.21 -30.24
C ASP A 511 -6.40 -1.27 -30.25
N PHE A 512 -7.23 -2.14 -30.84
CA PHE A 512 -6.90 -3.56 -30.90
C PHE A 512 -5.69 -3.84 -31.80
N SER A 513 -5.46 -3.03 -32.85
CA SER A 513 -4.29 -3.18 -33.70
C SER A 513 -3.01 -2.77 -33.00
N GLU A 514 -3.06 -1.73 -32.16
CA GLU A 514 -1.94 -1.29 -31.33
C GLU A 514 -1.50 -2.42 -30.39
N VAL A 515 -2.44 -3.05 -29.66
CA VAL A 515 -2.13 -4.23 -28.83
C VAL A 515 -1.43 -5.33 -29.64
N LEU A 516 -1.90 -5.59 -30.86
CA LEU A 516 -1.37 -6.64 -31.73
C LEU A 516 -0.06 -6.28 -32.43
N MET A 517 0.34 -5.00 -32.44
CA MET A 517 1.68 -4.59 -32.87
C MET A 517 2.73 -5.01 -31.84
N HIS A 518 2.41 -4.93 -30.54
CA HIS A 518 3.32 -5.28 -29.45
C HIS A 518 3.26 -6.78 -29.12
N ASP A 519 2.06 -7.36 -29.05
CA ASP A 519 1.85 -8.80 -28.88
C ASP A 519 0.96 -9.36 -30.00
N PRO A 520 1.56 -9.85 -31.10
CA PRO A 520 0.81 -10.45 -32.20
C PRO A 520 0.02 -11.71 -31.82
N SER A 521 0.23 -12.28 -30.63
CA SER A 521 -0.49 -13.46 -30.14
C SER A 521 -1.60 -13.12 -29.13
N HIS A 522 -1.81 -11.82 -28.84
CA HIS A 522 -2.75 -11.37 -27.82
C HIS A 522 -4.20 -11.76 -28.17
N ARG A 523 -4.70 -12.82 -27.52
CA ARG A 523 -5.94 -13.48 -27.91
C ARG A 523 -7.19 -12.61 -27.77
N ALA A 524 -7.27 -11.84 -26.69
CA ALA A 524 -8.43 -10.97 -26.47
C ALA A 524 -8.51 -9.88 -27.56
N ALA A 525 -7.37 -9.31 -27.92
CA ALA A 525 -7.29 -8.30 -28.98
C ALA A 525 -7.61 -8.91 -30.35
N LEU A 526 -7.09 -10.10 -30.68
CA LEU A 526 -7.46 -10.82 -31.92
C LEU A 526 -8.96 -11.05 -32.02
N LYS A 527 -9.59 -11.55 -30.95
CA LYS A 527 -11.04 -11.80 -30.91
C LYS A 527 -11.84 -10.52 -31.09
N ASN A 528 -11.47 -9.45 -30.39
CA ASN A 528 -12.22 -8.20 -30.42
C ASN A 528 -12.00 -7.44 -31.73
N ARG A 529 -10.78 -7.49 -32.30
CA ARG A 529 -10.49 -6.94 -33.63
C ARG A 529 -11.23 -7.68 -34.72
N SER A 530 -11.25 -9.01 -34.67
CA SER A 530 -12.04 -9.86 -35.58
C SER A 530 -13.53 -9.49 -35.54
N SER A 531 -14.07 -9.28 -34.34
CA SER A 531 -15.48 -8.85 -34.16
C SER A 531 -15.73 -7.43 -34.72
N THR A 532 -14.76 -6.53 -34.55
CA THR A 532 -14.82 -5.15 -35.08
C THR A 532 -14.76 -5.16 -36.61
N LEU A 533 -13.83 -5.92 -37.20
CA LEU A 533 -13.69 -6.08 -38.65
C LEU A 533 -14.95 -6.69 -39.29
N LEU A 534 -15.57 -7.67 -38.63
CA LEU A 534 -16.87 -8.20 -39.03
C LEU A 534 -17.94 -7.10 -39.05
N ALA A 535 -18.02 -6.27 -38.00
CA ALA A 535 -18.98 -5.16 -37.93
C ALA A 535 -18.75 -4.12 -39.03
N MET A 536 -17.49 -3.94 -39.47
CA MET A 536 -17.11 -3.12 -40.62
C MET A 536 -17.32 -3.80 -41.98
N GLY A 537 -17.74 -5.08 -42.01
CA GLY A 537 -17.91 -5.87 -43.22
C GLY A 537 -16.62 -6.47 -43.81
N ASN A 538 -15.47 -6.28 -43.15
CA ASN A 538 -14.19 -6.86 -43.57
C ASN A 538 -14.04 -8.31 -43.09
N LEU A 539 -14.76 -9.21 -43.76
CA LEU A 539 -14.80 -10.64 -43.42
C LEU A 539 -13.46 -11.35 -43.62
N THR A 540 -12.65 -10.93 -44.58
CA THR A 540 -11.36 -11.59 -44.88
C THR A 540 -10.38 -11.41 -43.72
N ASP A 541 -10.19 -10.18 -43.26
CA ASP A 541 -9.27 -9.88 -42.17
C ASP A 541 -9.82 -10.39 -40.82
N ALA A 542 -11.15 -10.37 -40.65
CA ALA A 542 -11.79 -10.96 -39.47
C ALA A 542 -11.49 -12.46 -39.35
N ILE A 543 -11.55 -13.21 -40.46
CA ILE A 543 -11.23 -14.65 -40.48
C ILE A 543 -9.74 -14.86 -40.23
N HIS A 544 -8.87 -14.03 -40.81
CA HIS A 544 -7.42 -14.10 -40.56
C HIS A 544 -7.08 -13.93 -39.07
N ASP A 545 -7.72 -13.00 -38.36
CA ASP A 545 -7.52 -12.86 -36.92
C ASP A 545 -8.11 -14.01 -36.10
N ALA A 546 -9.24 -14.59 -36.55
CA ALA A 546 -9.80 -15.78 -35.92
C ALA A 546 -8.89 -17.01 -36.09
N ASP A 547 -8.25 -17.16 -37.25
CA ASP A 547 -7.24 -18.19 -37.52
C ASP A 547 -6.03 -18.04 -36.60
N ARG A 548 -5.51 -16.81 -36.45
CA ARG A 548 -4.42 -16.51 -35.50
C ARG A 548 -4.82 -16.83 -34.06
N CYS A 549 -6.04 -16.49 -33.64
CA CYS A 549 -6.53 -16.79 -32.29
C CYS A 549 -6.57 -18.29 -32.01
N LEU A 550 -7.04 -19.09 -32.99
CA LEU A 550 -7.02 -20.55 -32.93
C LEU A 550 -5.62 -21.14 -32.91
N ALA A 551 -4.68 -20.56 -33.66
CA ALA A 551 -3.28 -20.97 -33.66
C ALA A 551 -2.59 -20.76 -32.31
N THR A 552 -2.97 -19.71 -31.56
CA THR A 552 -2.44 -19.47 -30.20
C THR A 552 -2.96 -20.48 -29.19
N ARG A 553 -4.27 -20.73 -29.15
CA ARG A 553 -4.85 -21.87 -28.41
C ARG A 553 -6.26 -22.19 -28.93
N ALA A 554 -6.47 -23.43 -29.33
CA ALA A 554 -7.78 -23.90 -29.75
C ALA A 554 -8.72 -24.04 -28.55
N ASP A 555 -9.94 -23.53 -28.68
CA ASP A 555 -11.04 -23.76 -27.74
C ASP A 555 -12.40 -23.67 -28.44
N ALA A 556 -13.45 -24.04 -27.72
CA ALA A 556 -14.80 -24.12 -28.26
C ALA A 556 -15.31 -22.77 -28.78
N ALA A 557 -15.02 -21.69 -28.06
CA ALA A 557 -15.43 -20.34 -28.40
C ALA A 557 -14.72 -19.80 -29.66
N ALA A 558 -13.42 -20.07 -29.81
CA ALA A 558 -12.64 -19.66 -30.97
C ALA A 558 -13.13 -20.38 -32.24
N PHE A 559 -13.40 -21.69 -32.18
CA PHE A 559 -14.01 -22.42 -33.29
C PHE A 559 -15.40 -21.89 -33.62
N PHE A 560 -16.24 -21.65 -32.60
CA PHE A 560 -17.57 -21.09 -32.81
C PHE A 560 -17.52 -19.73 -33.52
N ASN A 561 -16.64 -18.83 -33.08
CA ASN A 561 -16.49 -17.50 -33.67
C ASN A 561 -16.00 -17.57 -35.13
N ARG A 562 -15.00 -18.40 -35.46
CA ARG A 562 -14.56 -18.56 -36.85
C ARG A 562 -15.64 -19.21 -37.72
N GLY A 563 -16.35 -20.20 -37.19
CA GLY A 563 -17.48 -20.83 -37.87
C GLY A 563 -18.56 -19.83 -38.23
N TYR A 564 -18.85 -18.88 -37.33
CA TYR A 564 -19.76 -17.77 -37.59
C TYR A 564 -19.27 -16.86 -38.72
N LEU A 565 -18.00 -16.49 -38.73
CA LEU A 565 -17.42 -15.67 -39.81
C LEU A 565 -17.48 -16.39 -41.17
N HIS A 566 -17.17 -17.69 -41.22
CA HIS A 566 -17.32 -18.50 -42.42
C HIS A 566 -18.78 -18.59 -42.88
N GLN A 567 -19.72 -18.67 -41.93
CA GLN A 567 -21.14 -18.67 -42.24
C GLN A 567 -21.57 -17.33 -42.86
N CYS A 568 -21.12 -16.20 -42.31
CA CYS A 568 -21.38 -14.87 -42.88
C CYS A 568 -20.78 -14.71 -44.29
N ARG A 569 -19.64 -15.36 -44.57
CA ARG A 569 -19.02 -15.40 -45.91
C ARG A 569 -19.73 -16.35 -46.88
N GLY A 570 -20.72 -17.13 -46.44
CA GLY A 570 -21.35 -18.20 -47.24
C GLY A 570 -20.46 -19.44 -47.42
N SER A 571 -19.35 -19.55 -46.69
CA SER A 571 -18.46 -20.72 -46.74
C SER A 571 -19.00 -21.87 -45.89
N TRP A 572 -20.15 -22.43 -46.28
CA TRP A 572 -20.95 -23.32 -45.42
C TRP A 572 -20.21 -24.59 -44.98
N ARG A 573 -19.34 -25.16 -45.82
CA ARG A 573 -18.54 -26.35 -45.45
C ARG A 573 -17.56 -26.04 -44.31
N GLN A 574 -16.87 -24.90 -44.41
CA GLN A 574 -15.89 -24.47 -43.40
C GLN A 574 -16.60 -24.13 -42.08
N ALA A 575 -17.72 -23.39 -42.16
CA ALA A 575 -18.55 -23.08 -41.00
C ALA A 575 -19.05 -24.34 -40.26
N LEU A 576 -19.55 -25.33 -41.01
CA LEU A 576 -20.03 -26.59 -40.46
C LEU A 576 -18.91 -27.38 -39.75
N ALA A 577 -17.71 -27.42 -40.33
CA ALA A 577 -16.55 -28.09 -39.73
C ALA A 577 -16.13 -27.41 -38.41
N ASP A 578 -16.14 -26.08 -38.37
CA ASP A 578 -15.82 -25.32 -37.17
C ASP A 578 -16.84 -25.54 -36.05
N TYR A 579 -18.14 -25.52 -36.36
CA TYR A 579 -19.18 -25.82 -35.36
C TYR A 579 -19.11 -27.26 -34.84
N GLN A 580 -18.72 -28.22 -35.68
CA GLN A 580 -18.46 -29.60 -35.24
C GLN A 580 -17.27 -29.65 -34.28
N GLN A 581 -16.22 -28.90 -34.57
CA GLN A 581 -15.05 -28.85 -33.71
C GLN A 581 -15.35 -28.14 -32.39
N ALA A 582 -16.08 -27.03 -32.41
CA ALA A 582 -16.58 -26.35 -31.21
C ALA A 582 -17.38 -27.32 -30.31
N ALA A 583 -18.25 -28.15 -30.90
CA ALA A 583 -19.04 -29.13 -30.15
C ALA A 583 -18.18 -30.21 -29.45
N ARG A 584 -17.00 -30.56 -30.00
CA ARG A 584 -16.08 -31.52 -29.36
C ARG A 584 -15.38 -30.95 -28.13
N TYR A 585 -15.18 -29.64 -28.06
CA TYR A 585 -14.56 -28.97 -26.91
C TYR A 585 -15.54 -28.68 -25.77
N GLY A 586 -16.86 -28.83 -25.98
CA GLY A 586 -17.85 -28.98 -24.91
C GLY A 586 -18.38 -27.70 -24.22
N GLU A 587 -17.72 -26.55 -24.37
CA GLU A 587 -18.03 -25.30 -23.64
C GLU A 587 -18.94 -24.30 -24.38
N VAL A 588 -19.82 -24.77 -25.28
CA VAL A 588 -20.73 -23.87 -26.02
C VAL A 588 -22.17 -24.35 -25.90
N ASP A 589 -23.13 -23.41 -25.98
CA ASP A 589 -24.55 -23.71 -26.01
C ASP A 589 -24.87 -24.69 -27.16
N ARG A 590 -25.27 -25.90 -26.78
CA ARG A 590 -25.59 -26.99 -27.70
C ARG A 590 -26.79 -26.66 -28.58
N ALA A 591 -27.77 -25.90 -28.07
CA ALA A 591 -28.94 -25.51 -28.84
C ALA A 591 -28.54 -24.51 -29.93
N GLU A 592 -27.72 -23.52 -29.61
CA GLU A 592 -27.21 -22.57 -30.59
C GLU A 592 -26.34 -23.24 -31.64
N LEU A 593 -25.42 -24.12 -31.23
CA LEU A 593 -24.63 -24.92 -32.16
C LEU A 593 -25.50 -25.75 -33.11
N ALA A 594 -26.56 -26.39 -32.61
CA ALA A 594 -27.48 -27.17 -33.45
C ALA A 594 -28.20 -26.28 -34.47
N ARG A 595 -28.67 -25.09 -34.06
CA ARG A 595 -29.29 -24.11 -34.96
C ARG A 595 -28.34 -23.67 -36.07
N ARG A 596 -27.12 -23.28 -35.71
CA ARG A 596 -26.08 -22.83 -36.65
C ARG A 596 -25.69 -23.92 -37.64
N ARG A 597 -25.45 -25.14 -37.17
CA ARG A 597 -25.15 -26.31 -38.03
C ARG A 597 -26.29 -26.60 -39.01
N SER A 598 -27.54 -26.56 -38.55
CA SER A 598 -28.71 -26.78 -39.40
C SER A 598 -28.83 -25.71 -40.49
N ALA A 599 -28.51 -24.46 -40.17
CA ALA A 599 -28.45 -23.37 -41.15
C ALA A 599 -27.37 -23.62 -42.21
N CYS A 600 -26.16 -24.05 -41.81
CA CYS A 600 -25.10 -24.39 -42.77
C CYS A 600 -25.50 -25.56 -43.70
N ILE A 601 -26.19 -26.58 -43.18
CA ILE A 601 -26.66 -27.71 -44.01
C ILE A 601 -27.68 -27.23 -45.06
N ARG A 602 -28.62 -26.36 -44.69
CA ARG A 602 -29.56 -25.78 -45.66
C ARG A 602 -28.83 -24.97 -46.74
N GLY A 603 -27.87 -24.13 -46.35
CA GLY A 603 -27.05 -23.38 -47.31
C GLY A 603 -26.27 -24.28 -48.26
N LEU A 604 -25.74 -25.41 -47.79
CA LEU A 604 -25.08 -26.40 -48.65
C LEU A 604 -26.02 -27.05 -49.65
N VAL A 605 -27.25 -27.37 -49.23
CA VAL A 605 -28.28 -27.95 -50.11
C VAL A 605 -28.67 -26.92 -51.18
N GLU A 606 -28.92 -25.68 -50.78
CA GLU A 606 -29.25 -24.58 -51.70
C GLU A 606 -28.15 -24.37 -52.76
N GLU A 607 -26.87 -24.33 -52.35
CA GLU A 607 -25.72 -24.24 -53.26
C GLU A 607 -25.62 -25.41 -54.24
N THR A 608 -26.03 -26.62 -53.83
CA THR A 608 -25.99 -27.80 -54.70
C THR A 608 -27.20 -27.89 -55.63
N THR A 609 -28.34 -27.30 -55.28
CA THR A 609 -29.49 -27.16 -56.18
C THR A 609 -29.38 -26.00 -57.18
N LEU A 610 -28.54 -25.00 -56.91
CA LEU A 610 -28.31 -23.83 -57.78
C LEU A 610 -27.18 -24.03 -58.81
N ARG A 611 -26.36 -25.06 -58.66
CA ARG A 611 -25.30 -25.48 -59.60
C ARG A 611 -25.79 -26.63 -60.46
#